data_AF-F3GM41-F1
#
_entry.id   AF-F3GM41-F1
#
_cell.length_a   1.000
_cell.length_b   1.000
_cell.length_c   1.000
_cell.angle_alpha   90.00
_cell.angle_beta   90.00
_cell.angle_gamma   90.00
#
_symmetry.space_group_name_H-M   'P 1'
#
loop_
_entity.id
_entity.type
_entity.pdbx_description
1 polymer ?
#
loop_
_entity_poly.entity_id
_entity_poly.type
_entity_poly.pdbx_seq_one_letter_code
_entity_poly.pdbx_strand_id
1 'polypeptide(L)' 'MTTPARLPAPMGLLIDRTRPLTFSFDGKTYQGLQGDSIASALLANGRFLLSRSFKYHRPRGPLTMAG' A
#
# COMPACT_ATOMS: atom_id res chain seq x y z
N MET A 1 10.68 -4.97 16.07
CA MET A 1 9.47 -4.85 15.23
C MET A 1 9.85 -4.07 14.00
N THR A 2 10.19 -4.76 12.91
CA THR A 2 10.65 -4.13 11.67
C THR A 2 9.44 -3.49 10.99
N THR A 3 9.44 -2.17 10.81
CA THR A 3 8.45 -1.48 9.99
C THR A 3 8.35 -2.22 8.65
N PRO A 4 7.16 -2.64 8.18
CA PRO A 4 7.03 -3.26 6.88
C PRO A 4 7.45 -2.23 5.83
N ALA A 5 8.67 -2.39 5.36
CA ALA A 5 9.29 -1.57 4.33
C ALA A 5 9.33 -2.39 3.04
N ARG A 6 9.21 -1.69 1.92
CA ARG A 6 9.31 -2.28 0.59
C ARG A 6 10.65 -3.03 0.46
N LEU A 7 10.60 -4.25 -0.07
CA LEU A 7 11.80 -5.07 -0.23
C LEU A 7 12.85 -4.36 -1.11
N PRO A 8 14.15 -4.56 -0.83
CA PRO A 8 15.23 -3.99 -1.63
C PRO A 8 15.24 -4.58 -3.05
N ALA A 9 15.97 -3.93 -3.96
CA ALA A 9 16.26 -4.49 -5.27
C ALA A 9 16.92 -5.87 -5.13
N PRO A 10 16.62 -6.85 -5.99
CA PRO A 10 15.90 -6.72 -7.27
C PRO A 10 14.37 -6.90 -7.20
N MET A 11 13.76 -6.94 -6.00
CA MET A 11 12.31 -7.13 -5.87
C MET A 11 11.51 -5.91 -6.37
N GLY A 12 10.29 -6.16 -6.86
CA GLY A 12 9.40 -5.11 -7.38
C GLY A 12 9.69 -4.77 -8.84
N LEU A 13 9.50 -5.73 -9.75
CA LEU A 13 9.82 -5.59 -11.17
C LEU A 13 8.85 -4.68 -11.95
N LEU A 14 7.66 -4.43 -11.40
CA LEU A 14 6.59 -3.67 -12.06
C LEU A 14 6.47 -2.23 -11.55
N ILE A 15 7.44 -1.77 -10.75
CA ILE A 15 7.48 -0.42 -10.19
C ILE A 15 8.74 0.30 -10.62
N ASP A 16 8.61 1.58 -10.96
CA ASP A 16 9.76 2.45 -11.25
C ASP A 16 10.18 3.18 -9.96
N ARG A 17 11.31 2.75 -9.40
CA ARG A 17 11.88 3.30 -8.16
C ARG A 17 12.46 4.70 -8.32
N THR A 18 12.62 5.20 -9.55
CA THR A 18 13.13 6.54 -9.85
C THR A 18 12.02 7.59 -9.91
N ARG A 19 10.75 7.16 -9.92
CA ARG A 19 9.57 8.02 -10.06
C ARG A 19 8.64 7.91 -8.85
N PRO A 20 8.93 8.62 -7.75
CA PRO A 20 8.03 8.69 -6.62
C PRO A 20 6.77 9.49 -6.97
N LEU A 21 5.63 9.05 -6.46
CA LEU A 21 4.32 9.68 -6.60
C LEU A 21 3.71 9.95 -5.23
N THR A 22 3.04 11.09 -5.09
CA THR A 22 2.34 11.47 -3.86
C THR A 22 0.83 11.32 -4.06
N PHE A 23 0.15 10.71 -3.09
CA PHE A 23 -1.31 10.59 -3.10
C PHE A 23 -1.87 10.73 -1.68
N SER A 24 -3.16 11.01 -1.56
CA SER A 24 -3.87 11.04 -0.30
C SER A 24 -4.81 9.85 -0.15
N PHE A 25 -4.89 9.31 1.07
CA PHE A 25 -5.82 8.26 1.45
C PHE A 25 -6.29 8.50 2.89
N ASP A 26 -7.59 8.51 3.11
CA ASP A 26 -8.17 8.72 4.46
C ASP A 26 -7.65 10.01 5.14
N GLY A 27 -7.56 11.09 4.35
CA GLY A 27 -7.05 12.40 4.81
C GLY A 27 -5.55 12.47 5.08
N LYS A 28 -4.80 11.38 4.91
CA LYS A 28 -3.34 11.32 5.12
C LYS A 28 -2.60 11.18 3.79
N THR A 29 -1.49 11.89 3.66
CA THR A 29 -0.60 11.80 2.50
C THR A 29 0.34 10.60 2.61
N TYR A 30 0.51 9.88 1.51
CA TYR A 30 1.41 8.74 1.37
C TYR A 30 2.27 8.88 0.10
N GLN A 31 3.40 8.16 0.08
CA GLN A 31 4.23 8.01 -1.11
C GLN A 31 4.05 6.62 -1.73
N GLY A 32 3.90 6.60 -3.05
CA GLY A 32 4.01 5.42 -3.90
C GLY A 32 5.09 5.61 -4.95
N LEU A 33 5.20 4.63 -5.84
CA LEU A 33 6.07 4.66 -7.01
C LEU A 33 5.20 4.51 -8.27
N GLN A 34 5.67 5.04 -9.39
CA GLN A 34 5.02 4.78 -10.68
C GLN A 34 4.93 3.26 -10.91
N GLY A 35 3.73 2.77 -11.25
CA GLY A 35 3.44 1.34 -11.40
C GLY A 35 2.82 0.69 -10.15
N ASP A 36 2.83 1.36 -9.00
CA ASP A 36 2.06 0.89 -7.84
C ASP A 36 0.55 0.95 -8.11
N SER A 37 -0.18 -0.02 -7.55
CA SER A 37 -1.58 0.19 -7.18
C SER A 37 -1.67 0.87 -5.81
N ILE A 38 -2.78 1.55 -5.53
CA ILE A 38 -3.02 2.18 -4.21
C ILE A 38 -2.84 1.18 -3.07
N ALA A 39 -3.30 -0.07 -3.23
CA ALA A 39 -3.14 -1.12 -2.22
C ALA A 39 -1.66 -1.48 -1.98
N SER A 40 -0.87 -1.65 -3.04
CA SER A 40 0.56 -1.97 -2.93
C SER A 40 1.37 -0.82 -2.30
N ALA A 41 1.04 0.43 -2.64
CA ALA A 41 1.68 1.59 -2.04
C ALA A 41 1.35 1.72 -0.55
N LEU A 42 0.09 1.53 -0.15
CA LEU A 42 -0.32 1.58 1.26
C LEU A 42 0.37 0.49 2.10
N LEU A 43 0.48 -0.74 1.56
CA LEU A 43 1.20 -1.82 2.22
C LEU A 43 2.69 -1.49 2.42
N ALA A 44 3.34 -0.90 1.42
CA ALA A 44 4.73 -0.47 1.51
C ALA A 44 4.97 0.66 2.54
N ASN A 45 3.91 1.40 2.89
CA ASN A 45 3.91 2.39 3.97
C ASN A 45 3.43 1.80 5.31
N GLY A 46 3.29 0.47 5.40
CA GLY A 46 2.82 -0.24 6.59
C GLY A 46 1.34 -0.05 6.93
N ARG A 47 0.53 0.46 6.01
CA ARG A 47 -0.92 0.59 6.17
C ARG A 47 -1.63 -0.66 5.66
N PHE A 48 -1.77 -1.65 6.53
CA PHE A 48 -2.51 -2.89 6.22
C PHE A 48 -4.03 -2.76 6.43
N LEU A 49 -4.46 -2.01 7.44
CA LEU A 49 -5.88 -1.78 7.73
C LEU A 49 -6.45 -0.74 6.77
N LEU A 50 -7.33 -1.17 5.86
CA LEU A 50 -7.92 -0.31 4.84
C LEU A 50 -9.37 0.09 5.16
N SER A 51 -10.12 -0.81 5.80
CA SER A 51 -11.52 -0.55 6.13
C SER A 51 -11.99 -1.41 7.30
N ARG A 52 -13.30 -1.33 7.60
CA ARG A 52 -13.98 -2.21 8.53
C ARG A 52 -15.20 -2.82 7.85
N SER A 53 -15.46 -4.10 8.09
CA SER A 53 -16.61 -4.78 7.47
C SER A 53 -17.93 -4.20 7.96
N PHE A 54 -18.90 -4.07 7.06
CA PHE A 54 -20.20 -3.46 7.34
C PHE A 54 -20.91 -4.00 8.60
N LYS A 55 -21.14 -5.32 8.68
CA LYS A 55 -21.96 -5.91 9.76
C LYS A 55 -21.30 -5.90 11.14
N TYR A 56 -20.04 -6.32 11.21
CA TYR A 56 -19.36 -6.59 12.49
C TYR A 56 -18.27 -5.57 12.83
N HIS A 57 -18.08 -4.56 11.97
CA HIS A 57 -17.05 -3.53 12.12
C HIS A 57 -15.63 -4.07 12.37
N ARG A 58 -15.36 -5.30 11.92
CA ARG A 58 -14.05 -5.96 12.08
C ARG A 58 -13.04 -5.33 11.14
N PRO A 59 -11.77 -5.18 11.57
CA PRO A 59 -10.69 -4.66 10.73
C PRO A 59 -10.53 -5.48 9.45
N ARG A 60 -10.37 -4.81 8.30
CA ARG A 60 -10.15 -5.44 6.98
C ARG A 60 -8.95 -4.81 6.28
N GLY A 61 -8.09 -5.68 5.75
CA GLY A 61 -7.02 -5.31 4.84
C GLY A 61 -7.26 -5.84 3.42
N PRO A 62 -6.28 -5.72 2.53
CA PRO A 62 -6.35 -6.29 1.19
C PRO A 62 -6.60 -7.80 1.25
N LEU A 63 -7.53 -8.29 0.42
CA LEU A 63 -7.76 -9.72 0.22
C LEU A 63 -7.04 -10.22 -1.05
N THR A 64 -7.10 -9.44 -2.12
CA THR A 64 -6.48 -9.70 -3.42
C THR A 64 -5.72 -8.46 -3.90
N MET A 65 -4.86 -8.62 -4.91
CA MET A 65 -4.15 -7.52 -5.59
C MET A 65 -4.61 -7.38 -7.05
N ALA A 66 -5.80 -7.90 -7.36
CA ALA A 66 -6.40 -7.91 -8.67
C ALA A 66 -7.90 -7.64 -8.53
N GLY A 67 -8.48 -7.00 -9.55
CA GLY A 67 -9.91 -6.75 -9.72
C GLY A 67 -10.33 -7.11 -11.13
#